data_AF-A0A3A8WDN4-F1
#
_entry.id   AF-A0A3A8WDN4-F1
#
_cell.length_a   1.000
_cell.length_b   1.000
_cell.length_c   1.000
_cell.angle_alpha   90.00
_cell.angle_beta   90.00
_cell.angle_gamma   90.00
#
_symmetry.space_group_name_H-M   'P 1'
#
loop_
_entity.id
_entity.type
_entity.pdbx_description
1 polymer ?
#
loop_
_entity_poly.entity_id
_entity_poly.type
_entity_poly.pdbx_seq_one_letter_code
_entity_poly.pdbx_strand_id
1 'polypeptide(L)' 'YMLESEKELKERIGEIMGGQVLKLRSEEIREEGMEKGIQLAKQVLLLYGKGKSPEMIAVEAGISIEKVKQIVSE' A
#
# COMPACT_ATOMS: atom_id res chain seq x y z
N TYR A 1 4.67 26.20 38.01
CA TYR A 1 5.64 25.12 38.27
C TYR A 1 4.93 23.80 38.02
N MET A 2 5.33 23.07 36.98
CA MET A 2 4.83 21.72 36.70
C MET A 2 5.67 20.76 37.54
N LEU A 3 5.05 19.83 38.27
CA LEU A 3 5.78 18.82 39.04
C LEU A 3 6.53 17.91 38.07
N GLU A 4 7.75 17.47 38.39
CA GLU A 4 8.56 16.61 37.50
C GLU A 4 7.79 15.36 37.06
N SER A 5 6.95 14.80 37.93
CA SER A 5 6.06 13.68 37.63
C SER A 5 5.01 13.96 36.54
N GLU A 6 4.50 15.19 36.45
CA GLU A 6 3.56 15.58 35.39
C GLU A 6 4.27 15.71 34.03
N LYS A 7 5.53 16.15 34.05
CA LYS A 7 6.36 16.25 32.84
C LYS A 7 6.68 14.86 32.28
N GLU A 8 7.15 13.94 33.13
CA GLU A 8 7.42 12.55 32.74
C GLU A 8 6.16 11.84 32.23
N LEU A 9 5.02 12.04 32.89
CA LEU A 9 3.75 11.46 32.45
C LEU A 9 3.35 11.96 31.07
N LYS A 10 3.51 13.26 30.81
CA LYS A 10 3.20 13.87 29.51
C LYS A 10 4.12 13.36 28.39
N GLU A 11 5.41 13.19 28.67
CA GLU A 11 6.38 12.63 27.72
C GLU A 11 6.01 11.19 27.36
N ARG A 12 5.70 10.34 28.35
CA ARG A 12 5.26 8.95 28.12
C ARG A 12 3.96 8.87 27.32
N ILE A 13 2.98 9.73 27.59
CA ILE A 13 1.74 9.80 26.80
C ILE A 13 2.05 10.18 25.34
N GLY A 14 2.94 11.16 25.13
CA GLY A 14 3.37 11.57 23.80
C GLY A 14 4.03 10.45 23.00
N GLU A 15 4.88 9.64 23.63
CA GLU A 15 5.51 8.48 23.00
C GLU A 15 4.49 7.40 22.61
N ILE A 16 3.56 7.06 23.52
CA ILE A 16 2.51 6.06 23.25
C ILE A 16 1.61 6.51 22.11
N MET A 17 1.13 7.76 22.16
CA MET A 17 0.27 8.31 21.10
C MET A 17 1.01 8.41 19.76
N GLY A 18 2.29 8.82 19.77
CA GLY A 18 3.12 8.85 18.57
C GLY A 18 3.26 7.46 17.93
N GLY A 19 3.51 6.43 18.74
CA GLY A 19 3.55 5.04 18.28
C GLY A 19 2.22 4.55 17.69
N GLN A 20 1.09 4.91 18.32
CA GLN A 20 -0.25 4.57 17.82
C GLN A 20 -0.56 5.25 16.48
N VAL A 21 -0.21 6.54 16.33
CA VAL A 21 -0.39 7.28 15.07
C VAL A 21 0.46 6.67 13.95
N LEU A 22 1.70 6.30 14.23
CA LEU A 22 2.56 5.63 13.24
C LEU A 22 1.99 4.27 12.81
N LYS A 23 1.42 3.51 13.75
CA LYS A 23 0.78 2.23 13.46
C LYS A 23 -0.43 2.40 12.54
N LEU A 24 -1.35 3.32 12.86
CA LEU A 24 -2.53 3.60 12.04
C LEU A 24 -2.14 4.03 10.63
N ARG A 25 -1.18 4.96 10.50
CA ARG A 25 -0.69 5.40 9.19
C ARG A 25 -0.05 4.27 8.37
N SER A 26 0.64 3.35 9.04
CA SER A 26 1.23 2.18 8.38
C SER A 26 0.15 1.21 7.88
N GLU A 27 -0.93 1.04 8.64
CA GLU A 27 -2.10 0.24 8.25
C GLU A 27 -2.82 0.87 7.04
N GLU A 28 -3.03 2.19 7.04
CA GLU A 28 -3.58 2.93 5.90
C GLU A 28 -2.74 2.76 4.62
N ILE A 29 -1.41 2.94 4.72
CA ILE A 29 -0.51 2.74 3.58
C ILE A 29 -0.59 1.30 3.04
N ARG A 30 -0.70 0.31 3.93
CA ARG A 30 -0.86 -1.09 3.53
C ARG A 30 -2.18 -1.30 2.79
N GLU A 31 -3.28 -0.74 3.27
CA GLU A 31 -4.60 -0.85 2.65
C GLU A 31 -4.64 -0.17 1.28
N GLU A 32 -4.10 1.04 1.16
CA GLU A 32 -3.96 1.72 -0.12
C GLU A 32 -3.11 0.89 -1.11
N GLY A 33 -2.02 0.29 -0.64
CA GLY A 33 -1.17 -0.57 -1.45
C GLY A 33 -1.91 -1.80 -1.96
N MET A 34 -2.72 -2.43 -1.11
CA MET A 34 -3.58 -3.56 -1.49
C MET A 34 -4.63 -3.14 -2.52
N GLU A 35 -5.31 -2.02 -2.31
CA GLU A 35 -6.34 -1.55 -3.23
C GLU A 35 -5.77 -1.23 -4.61
N LYS A 36 -4.64 -0.49 -4.66
CA LYS A 36 -3.91 -0.20 -5.90
C LYS A 36 -3.47 -1.48 -6.62
N GLY A 37 -2.99 -2.48 -5.85
CA GLY A 37 -2.62 -3.80 -6.39
C GLY A 37 -3.81 -4.54 -7.02
N ILE A 38 -4.97 -4.54 -6.36
CA ILE A 38 -6.20 -5.17 -6.87
C ILE A 38 -6.69 -4.47 -8.13
N GLN A 39 -6.68 -3.13 -8.16
CA GLN A 39 -7.08 -2.36 -9.34
C GLN A 39 -6.17 -2.66 -10.54
N LEU A 40 -4.85 -2.72 -10.32
CA LEU A 40 -3.88 -3.09 -11.35
C LEU A 40 -4.16 -4.51 -11.90
N ALA A 41 -4.37 -5.49 -11.02
CA ALA A 41 -4.66 -6.86 -11.45
C ALA A 41 -5.94 -6.94 -12.29
N LYS A 42 -7.01 -6.26 -11.87
CA LYS A 42 -8.27 -6.15 -12.64
C LYS A 42 -8.04 -5.54 -14.02
N GLN A 43 -7.26 -4.48 -14.12
CA GLN A 43 -6.94 -3.83 -15.39
C GLN A 43 -6.17 -4.78 -16.32
N VAL A 44 -5.13 -5.46 -15.80
CA VAL A 44 -4.33 -6.43 -16.54
C VAL A 44 -5.20 -7.56 -17.08
N LEU A 45 -6.03 -8.18 -16.23
CA LEU A 45 -6.93 -9.27 -16.63
C LEU A 45 -7.96 -8.82 -17.67
N LEU A 46 -8.49 -7.60 -17.55
CA LEU A 46 -9.44 -7.05 -18.52
C LEU A 46 -8.78 -6.80 -19.88
N LEU A 47 -7.55 -6.29 -19.90
CA LEU A 47 -6.80 -6.09 -21.15
C LEU A 47 -6.41 -7.43 -21.79
N TYR A 48 -6.04 -8.41 -20.97
CA TYR A 48 -5.74 -9.77 -21.41
C TYR A 48 -6.97 -10.45 -22.00
N GLY A 49 -8.14 -10.35 -21.36
CA GLY A 49 -9.41 -10.86 -21.86
C GLY A 49 -9.88 -10.21 -23.18
N LYS A 50 -9.38 -9.01 -23.50
CA LYS A 50 -9.59 -8.35 -24.80
C LYS A 50 -8.63 -8.87 -25.90
N GLY A 51 -7.75 -9.82 -25.58
CA GLY A 51 -6.80 -10.42 -26.51
C GLY A 51 -5.52 -9.61 -26.72
N LYS A 52 -5.21 -8.63 -25.85
CA LYS A 52 -3.94 -7.90 -25.92
C LYS A 52 -2.77 -8.79 -25.48
N SER A 53 -1.62 -8.62 -26.11
CA SER A 53 -0.41 -9.37 -25.74
C SER A 53 0.16 -8.86 -24.41
N PRO A 54 0.87 -9.71 -23.63
CA PRO A 54 1.51 -9.30 -22.39
C PRO A 54 2.44 -8.09 -22.53
N GLU A 55 3.12 -7.95 -23.66
CA GLU A 55 4.00 -6.81 -23.98
C GLU A 55 3.21 -5.51 -24.10
N MET A 56 2.07 -5.55 -24.78
CA MET A 56 1.22 -4.36 -24.95
C MET A 56 0.57 -3.94 -23.62
N ILE A 57 0.16 -4.92 -22.81
CA ILE A 57 -0.39 -4.69 -21.47
C ILE A 57 0.66 -4.07 -20.56
N ALA A 58 1.91 -4.55 -20.61
CA ALA A 58 3.01 -3.99 -19.82
C ALA A 58 3.24 -2.51 -20.11
N VAL A 59 3.23 -2.13 -21.39
CA VAL A 59 3.35 -0.72 -21.82
C VAL A 59 2.17 0.12 -21.35
N GLU A 60 0.94 -0.38 -21.51
CA GLU A 60 -0.29 0.37 -21.19
C GLU A 60 -0.52 0.51 -19.67
N ALA A 61 -0.18 -0.51 -18.90
CA ALA A 61 -0.29 -0.51 -17.44
C ALA A 61 0.96 0.07 -16.75
N GLY A 62 2.05 0.34 -17.49
CA GLY A 62 3.28 0.91 -16.95
C GLY A 62 4.03 -0.04 -15.99
N ILE A 63 3.96 -1.35 -16.24
CA ILE A 63 4.59 -2.39 -15.40
C ILE A 63 5.49 -3.30 -16.23
N SER A 64 6.30 -4.14 -15.58
CA SER A 64 7.12 -5.11 -16.29
C SER A 64 6.28 -6.23 -16.92
N ILE A 65 6.79 -6.81 -18.00
CA ILE A 65 6.17 -7.96 -18.68
C ILE A 65 6.10 -9.16 -17.73
N GLU A 66 7.11 -9.36 -16.89
CA GLU A 66 7.14 -10.41 -15.87
C GLU A 66 5.97 -10.25 -14.89
N LYS A 67 5.66 -9.01 -14.49
CA LYS A 67 4.56 -8.74 -13.58
C LYS A 67 3.21 -9.02 -14.24
N VAL A 68 3.05 -8.67 -15.52
CA VAL A 68 1.87 -9.04 -16.31
C VAL A 68 1.73 -10.56 -16.36
N LYS A 69 2.81 -11.28 -16.68
CA LYS A 69 2.82 -12.75 -16.74
C LYS A 69 2.45 -13.40 -15.40
N GLN A 70 2.93 -12.87 -14.28
CA GLN A 70 2.54 -13.35 -12.95
C GLN A 70 1.04 -13.22 -12.71
N ILE A 71 0.44 -12.07 -13.08
CA ILE A 71 -0.99 -11.81 -12.85
C ILE A 71 -1.90 -12.71 -13.71
N VAL A 72 -1.48 -13.05 -14.93
CA VAL A 72 -2.30 -13.84 -15.87
C VAL A 72 -2.02 -15.35 -15.82
N SER A 73 -0.94 -15.79 -15.16
CA SER A 73 -0.59 -17.22 -15.03
C SER A 73 -1.02 -17.84 -13.71
N GLU A 74 -1.53 -17.05 -12.77
CA GLU A 74 -2.26 -17.50 -11.57
C GLU A 74 -3.77 -17.56 -11.87
#